data_AF-X1VED4-F1
#
_entry.id   AF-X1VED4-F1
#
_cell.length_a   1.000
_cell.length_b   1.000
_cell.length_c   1.000
_cell.angle_alpha   90.00
_cell.angle_beta   90.00
_cell.angle_gamma   90.00
#
_symmetry.space_group_name_H-M   'P 1'
#
loop_
_entity.id
_entity.type
_entity.pdbx_description
1 polymer ?
#
loop_
_entity_poly.entity_id
_entity_poly.type
_entity_poly.pdbx_seq_one_letter_code
_entity_poly.pdbx_strand_id
1 'polypeptide(L)' 'MPDGRRVYEFHAWEKYLAPVPPYNHYDVPIYNYLKELEKRGENIDDYKTIWYYY' A
#
# COMPACT_ATOMS: atom_id res chain seq x y z
N MET A 1 -13.69 -2.68 -0.51
CA MET A 1 -13.15 -1.53 -1.28
C MET A 1 -12.98 -1.96 -2.73
N PRO A 2 -13.35 -1.11 -3.71
CA PRO A 2 -13.51 -1.53 -5.10
C PRO A 2 -12.23 -1.46 -5.97
N ASP A 3 -11.12 -0.90 -5.48
CA ASP A 3 -9.96 -0.53 -6.29
C ASP A 3 -8.68 -1.35 -6.03
N GLY A 4 -8.75 -2.38 -5.19
CA GLY A 4 -7.65 -3.35 -4.99
C GLY A 4 -6.38 -2.81 -4.33
N ARG A 5 -6.41 -1.59 -3.77
CA ARG A 5 -5.27 -1.02 -3.04
C ARG A 5 -5.06 -1.67 -1.67
N ARG A 6 -3.81 -1.63 -1.20
CA ARG A 6 -3.46 -2.04 0.16
C ARG A 6 -3.97 -1.02 1.17
N VAL A 7 -4.46 -1.53 2.29
CA VAL A 7 -4.86 -0.72 3.45
C VAL A 7 -4.06 -1.20 4.64
N TYR A 8 -3.38 -0.26 5.28
CA TYR A 8 -2.62 -0.51 6.49
C TYR A 8 -3.40 0.04 7.68
N GLU A 9 -3.77 -0.84 8.59
CA GLU A 9 -4.40 -0.47 9.86
C GLU A 9 -3.31 -0.29 10.92
N PHE A 10 -3.03 0.97 11.26
CA PHE A 10 -2.04 1.31 12.27
C PHE A 10 -2.72 1.51 13.62
N HIS A 11 -2.35 0.66 14.59
CA HIS A 11 -2.81 0.84 15.95
C HIS A 11 -1.87 1.74 16.75
N ALA A 12 -2.45 2.67 17.51
CA ALA A 12 -1.71 3.47 18.48
C ALA A 12 -1.07 2.57 19.55
N TRP A 13 0.01 3.06 20.15
CA TRP A 13 0.67 2.37 21.27
C TRP A 13 -0.25 2.25 22.49
N GLU A 14 -1.19 3.20 22.68
CA GLU A 14 -2.21 3.21 23.73
C GLU A 14 -3.37 2.23 23.50
N LYS A 15 -3.37 1.41 22.44
CA LYS A 15 -4.54 0.57 22.09
C LYS A 15 -5.00 -0.39 23.20
N TYR A 16 -4.16 -0.66 24.20
CA TYR A 16 -4.48 -1.46 25.39
C TYR A 16 -4.70 -0.64 26.67
N LEU A 17 -4.51 0.68 26.60
CA LEU A 17 -4.70 1.63 27.71
C LEU A 17 -6.00 2.42 27.55
N ALA A 18 -6.41 2.72 26.32
CA ALA A 18 -7.64 3.42 26.00
C ALA A 18 -8.21 2.95 24.64
N PRO A 19 -9.53 3.05 24.42
CA PRO A 19 -10.13 2.78 23.12
C PRO A 19 -9.76 3.90 22.15
N VAL A 20 -8.62 3.75 21.48
CA VAL A 20 -8.14 4.66 20.44
C VAL A 20 -8.46 4.04 19.07
N PRO A 21 -9.17 4.75 18.18
CA PRO A 21 -9.44 4.23 16.84
C PRO A 21 -8.12 4.07 16.07
N PRO A 22 -7.98 3.01 15.25
CA PRO A 22 -6.79 2.85 14.43
C PRO A 22 -6.75 3.91 13.32
N TYR A 23 -5.53 4.21 12.86
CA TYR A 23 -5.31 5.04 11.69
C TYR A 23 -5.19 4.16 10.44
N ASN A 24 -6.12 4.31 9.51
CA ASN A 24 -6.13 3.58 8.25
C ASN A 24 -5.41 4.39 7.17
N HIS A 25 -4.26 3.88 6.73
CA HIS A 25 -3.56 4.41 5.57
C HIS A 25 -3.95 3.65 4.30
N TYR A 26 -4.30 4.42 3.26
CA TYR A 26 -4.68 3.90 1.96
C TYR A 26 -3.53 4.12 0.99
N ASP A 27 -2.92 3.03 0.54
CA ASP A 27 -1.81 3.08 -0.40
C ASP A 27 -2.29 3.40 -1.83
N VAL A 28 -1.36 3.78 -2.70
CA VAL A 28 -1.61 3.97 -4.12
C VAL A 28 -1.90 2.59 -4.76
N PRO A 29 -2.96 2.46 -5.58
CA PRO A 29 -3.20 1.22 -6.32
C PRO A 29 -1.99 0.85 -7.17
N ILE A 30 -1.58 -0.41 -7.10
CA ILE A 30 -0.36 -0.90 -7.78
C ILE A 30 -0.39 -0.64 -9.29
N TYR A 31 -1.56 -0.74 -9.91
CA TYR A 31 -1.74 -0.43 -11.33
C TYR A 31 -1.36 1.03 -11.65
N ASN A 32 -1.80 1.98 -10.82
CA ASN A 32 -1.48 3.40 -11.01
C ASN A 32 0.01 3.65 -10.80
N TYR A 33 0.62 2.99 -9.81
CA TYR A 33 2.05 3.09 -9.56
C TYR A 33 2.88 2.59 -10.75
N LEU A 34 2.56 1.40 -11.29
CA LEU A 34 3.25 0.85 -12.47
C LEU A 34 3.06 1.74 -13.71
N LYS A 35 1.88 2.34 -13.88
CA LYS A 35 1.63 3.30 -14.98
C LYS A 35 2.48 4.56 -14.87
N GLU A 36 2.71 5.07 -13.67
CA GLU A 36 3.62 6.21 -13.47
C GLU A 36 5.08 5.83 -13.73
N LEU A 37 5.51 4.61 -13.40
CA LEU A 37 6.85 4.11 -13.75
C LEU A 37 7.05 3.98 -15.26
N GLU A 38 6.08 3.38 -15.97
CA GLU A 38 6.09 3.29 -17.44
C GLU A 38 6.19 4.69 -18.07
N LYS A 39 5.44 5.67 -17.55
CA LYS A 39 5.47 7.07 -18.01
C LYS A 39 6.83 7.75 -17.79
N ARG A 40 7.59 7.33 -16.78
CA ARG A 40 8.95 7.82 -16.51
C ARG A 40 10.01 7.12 -17.37
N GLY A 41 9.61 6.14 -18.20
CA GLY A 41 10.50 5.39 -19.08
C GLY A 41 11.12 4.15 -18.43
N GLU A 42 10.60 3.71 -17.27
CA GLU A 42 11.08 2.50 -16.61
C GLU A 42 10.42 1.24 -17.18
N ASN A 43 11.13 0.11 -17.10
CA ASN A 43 10.59 -1.20 -17.49
C ASN A 43 9.81 -1.82 -16.33
N ILE A 44 8.48 -1.89 -16.47
CA ILE A 44 7.60 -2.46 -15.43
C ILE A 44 7.87 -3.94 -15.13
N ASP A 45 8.50 -4.67 -16.06
CA ASP A 45 8.81 -6.08 -15.87
C ASP A 45 9.84 -6.34 -14.75
N ASP A 46 10.69 -5.36 -14.47
CA ASP A 46 11.68 -5.42 -13.39
C ASP A 46 11.00 -5.44 -12.00
N TYR A 47 9.73 -5.03 -11.93
CA TYR A 47 8.95 -4.91 -10.70
C TYR A 47 7.99 -6.07 -10.44
N LYS A 48 8.05 -7.15 -11.22
CA LYS A 48 7.14 -8.33 -11.11
C LYS A 48 7.17 -9.04 -9.75
N THR A 49 8.17 -8.77 -8.92
CA THR A 49 8.34 -9.38 -7.60
C THR A 49 8.04 -8.44 -6.43
N ILE A 50 7.54 -7.23 -6.68
CA ILE A 50 7.29 -6.21 -5.64
C ILE A 50 6.28 -6.64 -4.55
N TRP A 51 5.51 -7.70 -4.80
CA TRP A 51 4.56 -8.32 -3.85
C TRP A 51 5.05 -9.64 -3.25
N TYR A 52 6.22 -10.14 -3.64
CA TYR A 52 6.82 -11.32 -3.02
C TYR A 52 7.48 -10.92 -1.71
N TYR A 53 6.89 -11.36 -0.60
CA TYR A 53 7.50 -11.32 0.74
C TYR A 53 8.00 -12.74 1.06
N TYR A 54 9.30 -12.88 1.32
CA TYR A 54 9.94 -14.13 1.74
C TYR A 54 9.91 -14.28 3.26
#